data_AF-A0A7L4E4B8-F1
#
_entry.id   AF-A0A7L4E4B8-F1
#
_cell.length_a   1.000
_cell.length_b   1.000
_cell.length_c   1.000
_cell.angle_alpha   90.00
_cell.angle_beta   90.00
_cell.angle_gamma   90.00
#
_symmetry.space_group_name_H-M   'P 1'
#
loop_
_entity.id
_entity.type
_entity.pdbx_description
1 polymer ?
#
loop_
_entity_poly.entity_id
_entity_poly.type
_entity_poly.pdbx_seq_one_letter_code
_entity_poly.pdbx_strand_id
1 'polypeptide(L)' 'ELWASFRGRRLGGRELPLPPGYRGVVLRGGEPGDPQAGWVMVTGSFGAITDWGADAAPLPGQGLARALQWGPLAQAV' A
#
# COMPACT_ATOMS: atom_id res chain seq x y z
N GLU A 1 -16.17 7.92 -3.57
CA GLU A 1 -15.08 8.09 -4.55
C GLU A 1 -14.18 9.23 -4.08
N LEU A 2 -12.87 9.03 -4.10
CA LEU A 2 -11.89 10.02 -3.64
C LEU A 2 -11.34 10.78 -4.85
N TRP A 3 -11.19 12.10 -4.72
CA TRP A 3 -10.62 12.95 -5.77
C TRP A 3 -9.51 13.81 -5.19
N ALA A 4 -8.41 13.93 -5.92
CA ALA A 4 -7.28 14.76 -5.56
C ALA A 4 -6.64 15.37 -6.81
N SER A 5 -5.70 16.28 -6.60
CA SER A 5 -4.80 16.75 -7.65
C SER A 5 -3.35 16.59 -7.23
N PHE A 6 -2.49 16.22 -8.17
CA PHE A 6 -1.05 16.17 -7.96
C PHE A 6 -0.35 16.83 -9.13
N ARG A 7 0.43 17.89 -8.85
CA ARG A 7 1.11 18.71 -9.87
C ARG A 7 0.17 19.19 -10.98
N GLY A 8 -1.03 19.64 -10.61
CA GLY A 8 -2.04 20.13 -11.55
C GLY A 8 -2.77 19.06 -12.36
N ARG A 9 -2.48 17.77 -12.16
CA ARG A 9 -3.20 16.66 -12.79
C ARG A 9 -4.25 16.08 -11.85
N ARG A 10 -5.42 15.72 -12.37
CA ARG A 10 -6.50 15.14 -11.58
C ARG A 10 -6.25 13.65 -11.35
N LEU A 11 -6.55 13.20 -10.13
CA LEU A 11 -6.43 11.81 -9.72
C LEU A 11 -7.78 11.31 -9.19
N GLY A 12 -8.18 10.13 -9.65
CA GLY A 12 -9.29 9.38 -9.04
C GLY A 12 -8.72 8.33 -8.09
N GLY A 13 -9.25 8.29 -6.87
CA GLY A 13 -8.76 7.41 -5.81
C GLY A 13 -9.77 6.34 -5.43
N ARG A 14 -9.27 5.15 -5.12
CA ARG A 14 -10.02 4.08 -4.46
C ARG A 14 -9.29 3.65 -3.19
N GLU A 15 -9.99 3.74 -2.07
CA GLU A 15 -9.50 3.17 -0.82
C GLU A 15 -9.58 1.64 -0.88
N LEU A 16 -8.47 0.99 -0.53
CA LEU A 16 -8.34 -0.46 -0.48
C LEU A 16 -8.06 -0.87 0.98
N PRO A 17 -9.03 -1.46 1.69
CA PRO A 17 -8.76 -2.05 2.99
C PRO A 17 -7.79 -3.23 2.83
N LEU A 18 -6.94 -3.44 3.82
CA LEU A 18 -6.06 -4.61 3.84
C LEU A 18 -6.86 -5.89 4.09
N PRO A 19 -6.38 -7.06 3.63
CA PRO A 19 -7.05 -8.32 3.90
C PRO A 19 -7.23 -8.58 5.40
N PRO A 20 -8.32 -9.26 5.82
CA PRO A 20 -8.54 -9.59 7.22
C PRO A 20 -7.35 -10.33 7.84
N GLY A 21 -6.94 -9.91 9.05
CA GLY A 21 -5.77 -10.47 9.73
C GLY A 21 -4.42 -9.88 9.29
N TYR A 22 -4.39 -9.00 8.28
CA TYR A 22 -3.16 -8.32 7.85
C TYR A 22 -3.09 -6.89 8.39
N ARG A 23 -1.85 -6.40 8.57
CA ARG A 23 -1.54 -5.01 8.90
C ARG A 23 -0.40 -4.53 8.01
N GLY A 24 -0.54 -3.33 7.47
CA GLY A 24 0.51 -2.66 6.73
C GLY A 24 1.48 -2.00 7.69
N VAL A 25 2.77 -2.09 7.41
CA VAL A 25 3.83 -1.45 8.20
C VAL A 25 4.72 -0.63 7.29
N VAL A 26 5.16 0.53 7.78
CA VAL A 26 6.19 1.35 7.14
C VAL A 26 7.51 1.03 7.84
N LEU A 27 8.48 0.57 7.06
CA LEU A 27 9.80 0.19 7.54
C LEU A 27 10.82 1.25 7.13
N ARG A 28 11.69 1.63 8.07
CA ARG A 28 12.89 2.41 7.80
C ARG A 28 14.11 1.51 8.00
N GLY A 29 14.92 1.36 6.95
CA GLY A 29 16.20 0.66 7.04
C GLY A 29 17.23 1.44 7.83
N GLY A 30 18.21 0.73 8.40
CA GLY A 30 19.41 1.35 8.96
C GLY A 30 20.22 2.09 7.89
N GLU A 31 21.00 3.08 8.32
CA GLU A 31 21.85 3.87 7.42
C GLU A 31 23.11 3.08 7.05
N PRO A 32 23.62 3.18 5.79
CA PRO A 32 24.86 2.52 5.40
C PRO A 32 26.05 2.97 6.28
N GLY A 33 26.79 2.01 6.82
CA GLY A 33 27.94 2.29 7.72
C GLY A 33 27.59 2.29 9.22
N ASP A 34 26.31 2.15 9.57
CA ASP A 34 25.86 1.89 10.93
C ASP A 34 26.07 0.38 11.28
N PRO A 35 26.60 0.03 12.47
CA PRO A 35 26.57 -1.34 12.99
C PRO A 35 25.19 -2.02 12.92
N GLN A 36 24.12 -1.22 12.92
CA GLN A 36 22.74 -1.66 12.79
C GLN A 36 22.18 -1.62 11.35
N ALA A 37 23.01 -1.48 10.32
CA ALA A 37 22.56 -1.45 8.92
C ALA A 37 21.70 -2.67 8.49
N GLY A 38 21.83 -3.81 9.17
CA GLY A 38 21.00 -5.00 8.93
C GLY A 38 19.60 -4.96 9.59
N TRP A 39 19.30 -3.95 10.39
CA TRP A 39 18.05 -3.81 11.12
C TRP A 39 17.09 -2.87 10.39
N VAL A 40 15.79 -3.14 10.56
CA VAL A 40 14.70 -2.27 10.11
C VAL A 40 13.87 -1.85 11.30
N MET A 41 13.46 -0.59 11.34
CA MET A 41 12.55 -0.07 12.35
C MET A 41 11.16 0.12 11.75
N VAL A 42 10.13 -0.26 12.50
CA VAL A 42 8.74 0.08 12.16
C VAL A 42 8.50 1.53 12.56
N THR A 43 8.19 2.38 11.59
CA THR A 43 7.94 3.82 11.81
C THR A 43 6.46 4.19 11.73
N GLY A 44 5.62 3.28 11.23
CA GLY A 44 4.19 3.50 11.12
C GLY A 44 3.44 2.23 10.74
N SER A 45 2.12 2.28 10.87
CA SER A 45 1.25 1.19 10.43
C SER A 45 -0.04 1.73 9.82
N PHE A 46 -0.69 0.92 8.99
CA PHE A 46 -1.92 1.27 8.32
C PHE A 46 -2.84 0.05 8.13
N GLY A 47 -4.15 0.30 8.07
CA GLY A 47 -5.18 -0.71 7.82
C GLY A 47 -5.82 -0.62 6.43
N ALA A 48 -5.56 0.46 5.69
CA ALA A 48 -6.03 0.69 4.34
C ALA A 48 -5.00 1.52 3.57
N ILE A 49 -5.00 1.40 2.24
CA ILE A 49 -4.18 2.19 1.32
C ILE A 49 -5.04 2.69 0.16
N THR A 50 -4.86 3.96 -0.22
CA THR A 50 -5.57 4.52 -1.38
C THR A 50 -4.75 4.33 -2.64
N ASP A 51 -5.34 3.62 -3.62
CA ASP A 51 -4.79 3.48 -4.97
C ASP A 51 -5.31 4.61 -5.86
N TRP A 52 -4.39 5.34 -6.49
CA TRP A 52 -4.68 6.55 -7.26
C TRP A 52 -4.39 6.33 -8.74
N GLY A 53 -5.41 6.55 -9.58
CA GLY A 53 -5.31 6.52 -11.03
C GLY A 53 -5.35 7.92 -11.63
N ALA A 54 -4.78 8.06 -12.83
CA ALA A 54 -4.84 9.31 -13.60
C ALA A 54 -6.26 9.52 -14.15
N ASP A 55 -6.87 10.66 -13.82
CA ASP A 55 -8.21 11.11 -14.25
C ASP A 55 -9.41 10.21 -13.91
N ALA A 56 -9.18 8.98 -13.46
CA ALA A 56 -10.18 8.02 -13.01
C ALA A 56 -9.62 7.13 -11.88
N ALA A 57 -10.52 6.57 -11.07
CA ALA A 57 -10.13 5.58 -10.07
C ALA A 57 -9.65 4.28 -10.76
N PRO A 58 -8.62 3.59 -10.23
CA PRO A 58 -8.17 2.31 -10.75
C PRO A 58 -9.32 1.29 -10.80
N LEU A 59 -9.30 0.36 -11.77
CA LEU A 59 -10.35 -0.66 -11.90
C LEU A 59 -10.31 -1.68 -10.75
N PRO A 60 -11.47 -2.21 -10.31
CA PRO A 60 -11.48 -3.24 -9.27
C PRO A 60 -10.75 -4.50 -9.74
N GLY A 61 -10.04 -5.18 -8.84
CA GLY A 61 -9.41 -6.48 -9.14
C GLY A 61 -8.24 -6.44 -10.12
N GLN A 62 -7.65 -5.26 -10.34
CA GLN A 62 -6.40 -5.07 -11.09
C GLN A 62 -5.32 -4.44 -10.20
N GLY A 63 -4.07 -4.44 -10.67
CA GLY A 63 -2.95 -3.77 -9.98
C GLY A 63 -2.83 -4.16 -8.51
N LEU A 64 -2.74 -3.15 -7.64
CA LEU A 64 -2.61 -3.33 -6.20
C LEU A 64 -3.79 -4.10 -5.59
N ALA A 65 -5.01 -3.84 -6.06
CA ALA A 65 -6.21 -4.54 -5.57
C ALA A 65 -6.14 -6.05 -5.83
N ARG A 66 -5.55 -6.47 -6.96
CA ARG A 66 -5.30 -7.90 -7.25
C ARG A 66 -4.19 -8.48 -6.37
N ALA A 67 -3.10 -7.73 -6.19
CA ALA A 67 -1.98 -8.19 -5.37
C ALA A 67 -2.41 -8.44 -3.91
N LEU A 68 -3.27 -7.60 -3.34
CA LEU A 68 -3.80 -7.78 -1.98
C LEU A 68 -4.64 -9.06 -1.83
N GLN A 69 -5.20 -9.61 -2.91
CA GLN A 69 -5.92 -10.89 -2.86
C GLN A 69 -5.01 -12.09 -2.65
N TRP A 70 -3.69 -11.95 -2.85
CA TRP A 70 -2.74 -13.04 -2.66
C TRP A 70 -2.67 -13.52 -1.22
N GLY A 71 -2.75 -12.64 -0.22
CA GLY A 71 -2.64 -13.02 1.20
C GLY A 71 -3.61 -14.14 1.59
N PRO A 72 -4.93 -13.93 1.42
CA PRO A 72 -5.92 -14.97 1.67
C PRO A 72 -5.73 -16.24 0.83
N LEU A 73 -5.34 -16.11 -0.45
CA LEU A 73 -5.11 -17.26 -1.32
C LEU A 73 -3.92 -18.10 -0.83
N ALA A 74 -2.83 -17.47 -0.41
CA ALA A 74 -1.64 -18.13 0.10
C ALA A 74 -1.89 -18.88 1.42
N GLN A 75 -2.85 -18.44 2.23
CA GLN A 75 -3.24 -19.13 3.48
C GLN A 75 -4.10 -20.38 3.22
N ALA A 76 -4.71 -20.49 2.04
CA ALA A 76 -5.57 -21.61 1.68
C ALA A 76 -4.80 -22.76 0.99
N VAL A 77 -3.50 -22.59 0.72
CA VAL A 77 -2.59 -23.58 0.14
C VAL A 77 -1.72 -24.17 1.23
#